data_AF-A0A1Q5FGF0-F1
#
_entry.id   AF-A0A1Q5FGF0-F1
#
_cell.length_a   1.000
_cell.length_b   1.000
_cell.length_c   1.000
_cell.angle_alpha   90.00
_cell.angle_beta   90.00
_cell.angle_gamma   90.00
#
_symmetry.space_group_name_H-M   'P 1'
#
loop_
_entity.id
_entity.type
_entity.pdbx_description
1 polymer ?
#
loop_
_entity_poly.entity_id
_entity_poly.type
_entity_poly.pdbx_seq_one_letter_code
_entity_poly.pdbx_strand_id
1 'polypeptide(L)'
;MMEIQAAREEAVGPLLDVLGKRQELQQQLAALDAPYGEAFVTAEAGGWTTGELTALGAEEPAKRPKGKPRGRRAAAKKTNPEPTSPPAAPAAIPPQDGSGDTNPVAAGSASG
;
A
#
# COMPACT_ATOMS: atom_id res chain seq x y z
N MET A 1 -39.67 -13.13 -38.33
CA MET A 1 -38.43 -12.33 -38.20
C MET A 1 -38.61 -11.16 -37.23
N MET A 2 -39.65 -10.33 -37.37
CA MET A 2 -39.88 -9.20 -36.45
C MET A 2 -40.29 -9.60 -35.02
N GLU A 3 -41.12 -10.64 -34.85
CA GLU A 3 -41.58 -11.08 -33.52
C GLU A 3 -40.45 -11.56 -32.59
N ILE A 4 -39.41 -12.19 -33.15
CA ILE A 4 -38.23 -12.62 -32.38
C ILE A 4 -37.39 -11.42 -31.93
N GLN A 5 -37.42 -10.30 -32.66
CA GLN A 5 -36.70 -9.08 -32.29
C GLN A 5 -37.44 -8.31 -31.18
N ALA A 6 -38.77 -8.20 -31.28
CA ALA A 6 -39.59 -7.58 -30.24
C ALA A 6 -39.44 -8.28 -28.88
N ALA A 7 -39.48 -9.61 -28.86
CA ALA A 7 -39.28 -10.39 -27.63
C ALA A 7 -37.86 -10.23 -27.04
N ARG A 8 -36.84 -9.96 -27.88
CA ARG A 8 -35.48 -9.68 -27.41
C ARG A 8 -35.38 -8.30 -26.78
N GLU A 9 -35.98 -7.30 -27.40
CA GLU A 9 -35.96 -5.92 -26.90
C GLU A 9 -36.70 -5.80 -25.56
N GLU A 10 -37.84 -6.49 -25.42
CA GLU A 10 -38.61 -6.52 -24.17
C GLU A 10 -37.83 -7.20 -23.03
N ALA A 11 -37.08 -8.27 -23.32
CA ALA A 11 -36.27 -8.97 -22.33
C ALA A 11 -34.99 -8.20 -21.93
N VAL A 12 -34.48 -7.32 -22.79
CA VAL A 12 -33.24 -6.58 -22.54
C VAL A 12 -33.45 -5.44 -21.55
N GLY A 13 -34.62 -4.80 -21.52
CA GLY A 13 -34.91 -3.70 -20.60
C GLY A 13 -34.62 -4.04 -19.13
N PRO A 14 -35.26 -5.08 -18.55
CA PRO A 14 -35.01 -5.48 -17.17
C PRO A 14 -33.56 -5.90 -16.89
N LEU A 15 -32.87 -6.47 -17.88
CA LEU A 15 -31.47 -6.87 -17.74
C LEU A 15 -30.54 -5.65 -17.63
N LEU A 16 -30.78 -4.62 -18.45
CA LEU A 16 -30.01 -3.37 -18.39
C LEU A 16 -30.20 -2.65 -17.05
N ASP A 17 -31.41 -2.66 -16.50
CA ASP A 17 -31.69 -2.08 -15.18
C ASP A 17 -30.89 -2.79 -14.07
N VAL A 18 -30.85 -4.12 -14.10
CA VAL A 18 -30.07 -4.91 -13.13
C VAL A 18 -28.56 -4.66 -13.31
N LEU A 19 -28.09 -4.56 -14.55
CA LEU A 19 -26.69 -4.25 -14.84
C LEU A 19 -26.29 -2.85 -14.36
N GLY A 20 -27.17 -1.85 -14.54
CA GLY A 20 -26.96 -0.50 -14.02
C GLY A 20 -26.82 -0.50 -12.49
N LYS A 21 -27.76 -1.13 -11.78
CA LYS A 21 -27.70 -1.27 -10.31
C LYS A 21 -26.44 -2.00 -9.84
N ARG A 22 -26.04 -3.05 -10.56
CA ARG A 22 -24.81 -3.79 -10.23
C ARG A 22 -23.57 -2.91 -10.35
N GLN A 23 -23.46 -2.15 -11.44
CA GLN A 23 -22.34 -1.22 -11.65
C GLN A 23 -22.29 -0.15 -10.56
N GLU A 24 -23.44 0.42 -10.20
CA GLU A 24 -23.52 1.41 -9.12
C GLU A 24 -23.04 0.85 -7.78
N LEU A 25 -23.52 -0.34 -7.39
CA LEU A 25 -23.10 -1.00 -6.15
C LEU A 25 -21.59 -1.33 -6.16
N GLN A 26 -21.05 -1.74 -7.30
CA GLN A 26 -19.61 -1.98 -7.44
C GLN A 26 -18.79 -0.69 -7.27
N GLN A 27 -19.27 0.44 -7.78
CA GLN A 27 -18.62 1.74 -7.59
C GLN A 27 -18.70 2.18 -6.13
N GLN A 28 -19.83 1.97 -5.46
CA GLN A 28 -20.00 2.27 -4.04
C GLN A 28 -19.06 1.42 -3.17
N LEU A 29 -18.92 0.13 -3.46
CA LEU A 29 -17.95 -0.74 -2.77
C LEU A 29 -16.51 -0.27 -3.01
N ALA A 30 -16.14 0.00 -4.26
CA ALA A 30 -14.79 0.49 -4.59
C ALA A 30 -14.47 1.83 -3.90
N ALA A 31 -15.46 2.71 -3.73
CA ALA A 31 -15.29 3.97 -2.99
C ALA A 31 -15.06 3.75 -1.48
N LEU A 32 -15.59 2.66 -0.91
CA LEU A 32 -15.42 2.31 0.50
C LEU A 32 -14.15 1.50 0.77
N ASP A 33 -13.61 0.79 -0.21
CA ASP A 33 -12.40 -0.06 -0.04
C ASP A 33 -11.20 0.75 0.48
N ALA A 34 -10.98 1.96 -0.03
CA ALA A 34 -9.86 2.82 0.38
C ALA A 34 -9.98 3.31 1.85
N PRO A 35 -11.07 3.98 2.27
CA PRO A 35 -11.21 4.42 3.66
C PRO A 35 -11.30 3.24 4.63
N TYR A 36 -11.87 2.11 4.21
CA TYR A 36 -11.86 0.88 5.01
C TYR A 36 -10.44 0.38 5.29
N GLY A 37 -9.59 0.31 4.26
CA GLY A 37 -8.19 -0.10 4.42
C GLY A 37 -7.39 0.84 5.32
N GLU A 38 -7.63 2.15 5.24
CA GLU A 38 -7.02 3.14 6.13
C GLU A 38 -7.45 2.98 7.59
N ALA A 39 -8.75 2.76 7.83
CA ALA A 39 -9.29 2.51 9.16
C ALA A 39 -8.70 1.23 9.78
N PHE A 40 -8.57 0.17 8.97
CA PHE A 40 -7.96 -1.09 9.39
C PHE A 40 -6.50 -0.90 9.82
N VAL A 41 -5.69 -0.22 9.00
CA VAL A 41 -4.29 0.07 9.33
C VAL A 41 -4.17 1.00 10.55
N THR A 42 -5.08 1.94 10.72
CA THR A 42 -5.13 2.83 11.89
C THR A 42 -5.43 2.04 13.16
N ALA A 43 -6.35 1.08 13.10
CA ALA A 43 -6.63 0.19 14.23
C ALA A 43 -5.42 -0.69 14.57
N GLU A 44 -4.75 -1.27 13.56
CA GLU A 44 -3.50 -2.01 13.76
C GLU A 44 -2.40 -1.14 14.40
N ALA A 45 -2.28 0.13 13.97
CA ALA A 45 -1.35 1.09 14.57
C ALA A 45 -1.73 1.45 16.02
N GLY A 46 -3.02 1.41 16.35
CA GLY A 46 -3.56 1.56 17.70
C GLY A 46 -3.35 0.35 18.61
N GLY A 47 -2.77 -0.75 18.10
CA GLY A 47 -2.47 -1.95 18.87
C GLY A 47 -3.52 -3.05 18.77
N TRP A 48 -4.55 -2.88 17.95
CA TRP A 48 -5.49 -3.95 17.64
C TRP A 48 -4.82 -5.00 16.76
N THR A 49 -4.99 -6.26 17.10
CA THR A 49 -4.50 -7.35 16.26
C THR A 49 -5.48 -7.63 15.13
N THR A 50 -4.96 -8.13 14.00
CA THR A 50 -5.78 -8.57 12.86
C THR A 50 -6.85 -9.56 13.31
N GLY A 51 -6.54 -10.48 14.23
CA GLY A 51 -7.50 -11.46 14.76
C GLY A 51 -8.64 -10.85 15.59
N GLU A 52 -8.36 -9.80 16.37
CA GLU A 52 -9.40 -9.06 17.10
C GLU A 52 -10.30 -8.26 16.15
N LEU A 53 -9.71 -7.68 15.10
CA LEU A 53 -10.46 -6.99 14.05
C LEU A 53 -11.35 -7.98 13.26
N THR A 54 -10.84 -9.16 12.94
CA THR A 54 -11.62 -10.22 12.29
C THR A 54 -12.73 -10.75 13.20
N ALA A 55 -12.50 -10.84 14.52
CA ALA A 55 -13.56 -11.19 15.48
C ALA A 55 -14.70 -10.15 15.54
N LEU A 56 -14.40 -8.88 15.22
CA LEU A 56 -15.38 -7.81 15.05
C LEU A 56 -16.05 -7.81 13.66
N GLY A 57 -15.67 -8.73 12.77
CA GLY A 57 -16.17 -8.81 11.41
C GLY A 57 -15.43 -7.92 10.42
N ALA A 58 -14.31 -7.30 10.81
CA ALA A 58 -13.45 -6.58 9.89
C ALA A 58 -12.54 -7.58 9.14
N GLU A 59 -12.74 -7.67 7.83
CA GLU A 59 -11.91 -8.47 6.94
C GLU A 59 -10.62 -7.75 6.55
N GLU A 60 -9.54 -8.52 6.33
CA GLU A 60 -8.25 -7.95 5.94
C GLU A 60 -8.34 -7.34 4.53
N PRO A 61 -8.03 -6.04 4.34
CA PRO A 61 -8.14 -5.41 3.04
C PRO A 61 -7.14 -6.01 2.04
N ALA A 62 -7.64 -6.55 0.93
CA ALA A 62 -6.84 -7.22 -0.11
C ALA A 62 -5.74 -6.32 -0.71
N LYS A 63 -5.94 -4.99 -0.66
CA LYS A 63 -4.92 -3.99 -0.98
C LYS A 63 -4.67 -3.13 0.25
N ARG A 64 -3.80 -3.60 1.15
CA ARG A 64 -3.30 -2.76 2.25
C ARG A 64 -2.73 -1.46 1.66
N PRO A 65 -3.20 -0.28 2.10
CA PRO A 65 -2.64 0.98 1.63
C PRO A 65 -1.15 0.98 1.94
N LYS A 66 -0.34 1.50 1.00
CA LYS A 66 1.13 1.49 1.08
C LYS A 66 1.60 2.54 2.10
N GLY A 67 1.31 2.28 3.38
CA GLY A 67 1.47 3.22 4.48
C GLY A 67 2.66 2.88 5.37
N LYS A 68 3.75 3.63 5.14
CA LYS A 68 4.95 3.90 5.96
C LYS A 68 5.77 2.68 6.45
N PRO A 69 7.09 2.60 6.14
CA PRO A 69 7.95 1.65 6.83
C PRO A 69 7.80 1.90 8.34
N ARG A 70 7.49 0.84 9.10
CA ARG A 70 7.53 0.83 10.57
C ARG A 70 8.88 1.41 10.96
N GLY A 71 8.91 2.71 11.25
CA GLY A 71 10.09 3.38 11.74
C GLY A 71 10.51 2.59 12.95
N ARG A 72 11.70 1.98 12.87
CA ARG A 72 12.36 1.37 14.02
C ARG A 72 12.17 2.34 15.17
N ARG A 73 11.40 1.96 16.19
CA ARG A 73 11.39 2.66 17.47
C ARG A 73 12.84 2.60 17.94
N ALA A 74 13.60 3.64 17.61
CA ALA A 74 14.90 3.87 18.19
C ALA A 74 14.63 3.95 19.68
N ALA A 75 15.11 2.94 20.40
CA ALA A 75 15.09 2.94 21.85
C ALA A 75 15.84 4.21 22.30
N ALA A 76 15.09 5.23 22.69
CA ALA A 76 15.63 6.40 23.35
C ALA A 76 16.15 5.91 24.71
N LYS A 77 17.42 5.50 24.75
CA LYS A 77 18.15 5.30 25.99
C LYS A 77 18.19 6.67 26.69
N LYS A 78 17.49 6.76 27.81
CA LYS A 78 17.72 7.75 28.85
C LYS A 78 19.21 7.78 29.18
N THR A 79 19.89 8.87 28.87
CA THR A 79 21.10 9.27 29.59
C THR A 79 21.01 10.76 29.91
N ASN A 80 21.00 11.00 31.21
CA ASN A 80 21.02 12.25 31.95
C ASN A 80 22.04 13.27 31.37
N PRO A 81 21.75 14.58 31.33
CA PRO A 81 22.71 15.57 30.86
C PRO A 81 23.63 16.01 32.02
N GLU A 82 24.94 15.94 31.81
CA GLU A 82 25.89 16.72 32.61
C GLU A 82 26.93 17.37 31.66
N PRO A 83 27.28 18.65 31.86
CA PRO A 83 27.89 19.48 30.82
C PRO A 83 29.42 19.42 30.90
N THR A 84 30.10 19.35 29.76
CA THR A 84 31.51 19.74 29.67
C THR A 84 31.79 20.37 28.30
N SER A 85 32.38 21.56 28.37
CA SER A 85 32.76 22.45 27.25
C SER A 85 33.81 21.83 26.29
N PRO A 86 33.98 22.40 25.08
CA PRO A 86 34.52 21.71 23.91
C PRO A 86 36.04 21.84 23.77
N PRO A 87 36.67 20.98 22.95
CA PRO A 87 37.89 21.37 22.27
C PRO A 87 37.78 21.31 20.75
N ALA A 88 38.10 22.46 20.15
CA ALA A 88 38.94 22.68 18.97
C ALA A 88 38.74 21.80 17.71
N ALA A 89 38.33 22.46 16.62
CA ALA A 89 38.56 21.98 15.26
C ALA A 89 40.06 21.88 14.93
N PRO A 90 40.45 20.91 14.10
CA PRO A 90 41.41 21.23 13.03
C PRO A 90 40.95 20.72 11.66
N ALA A 91 41.58 21.31 10.65
CA ALA A 91 41.22 21.32 9.25
C ALA A 91 41.54 20.03 8.46
N ALA A 92 40.78 19.88 7.35
CA ALA A 92 41.14 19.40 6.00
C ALA A 92 41.94 18.09 5.81
N ILE A 93 41.34 17.11 5.10
CA ILE A 93 42.00 16.26 4.08
C ILE A 93 40.96 15.90 2.98
N PRO A 94 41.27 16.04 1.67
CA PRO A 94 40.36 15.75 0.54
C PRO A 94 40.14 14.24 0.31
N PRO A 95 39.00 13.81 -0.29
CA PRO A 95 38.81 12.41 -0.68
C PRO A 95 39.75 12.05 -1.84
N GLN A 96 40.59 11.03 -1.63
CA GLN A 96 41.43 10.42 -2.65
C GLN A 96 40.58 9.60 -3.62
N ASP A 97 40.95 9.72 -4.90
CA ASP A 97 40.62 8.84 -6.01
C ASP A 97 40.85 7.36 -5.67
N GLY A 98 39.93 6.52 -6.13
CA GLY A 98 40.00 5.07 -5.96
C GLY A 98 39.06 4.37 -6.91
N SER A 99 39.51 4.21 -8.16
CA SER A 99 38.95 3.39 -9.22
C SER A 99 38.43 2.04 -8.71
N GLY A 100 37.26 1.64 -9.21
CA GLY A 100 36.65 0.35 -8.94
C GLY A 100 35.54 0.06 -9.94
N ASP A 101 35.93 -0.11 -11.20
CA ASP A 101 35.15 -0.76 -12.24
C ASP A 101 34.52 -2.07 -11.70
N THR A 102 33.23 -2.26 -11.90
CA THR A 102 32.62 -3.54 -12.29
C THR A 102 31.11 -3.37 -12.42
N ASN A 103 30.68 -3.18 -13.66
CA ASN A 103 29.33 -3.35 -14.12
C ASN A 103 29.03 -4.85 -14.28
N PRO A 104 28.01 -5.44 -13.62
CA PRO A 104 27.47 -6.71 -14.08
C PRO A 104 26.12 -6.50 -14.76
N VAL A 105 26.13 -6.35 -16.10
CA VAL A 105 24.97 -6.70 -16.93
C VAL A 105 24.96 -8.21 -17.05
N ALA A 106 24.14 -8.84 -16.20
CA ALA A 106 23.95 -10.29 -16.20
C ALA A 106 22.80 -10.69 -17.14
N ALA A 107 23.15 -11.69 -17.96
CA ALA A 107 22.29 -12.72 -18.57
C ALA A 107 21.40 -12.31 -19.75
N GLY A 108 22.00 -12.39 -20.95
CA GLY A 108 21.27 -12.73 -22.16
C GLY A 108 20.81 -14.20 -22.13
N SER A 109 19.56 -14.41 -22.54
CA SER A 109 18.98 -15.69 -22.94
C SER A 109 18.66 -15.58 -24.43
N ALA A 110 19.39 -16.30 -25.29
CA ALA A 110 18.95 -16.61 -26.65
C ALA A 110 19.81 -17.71 -27.29
N SER A 111 19.12 -18.53 -28.08
CA SER A 111 19.60 -19.58 -29.01
C SER A 111 19.97 -20.91 -28.36
N GLY A 112 19.55 -22.04 -28.92
CA GLY A 112 18.93 -22.31 -30.22
C GLY A 112 18.99 -23.81 -30.47
#